data_AF-A0A5N7ZH95-F1
#
_entry.id   AF-A0A5N7ZH95-F1
#
_cell.length_a   1.000
_cell.length_b   1.000
_cell.length_c   1.000
_cell.angle_alpha   90.00
_cell.angle_beta   90.00
_cell.angle_gamma   90.00
#
_symmetry.space_group_name_H-M   'P 1'
#
loop_
_entity.id
_entity.type
_entity.pdbx_description
1 polymer ?
#
loop_
_entity_poly.entity_id
_entity_poly.type
_entity_poly.pdbx_seq_one_letter_code
_entity_poly.pdbx_strand_id
1 'polypeptide(L)'
;IEELAQVLQPGQAVGTIGLALGYGRKEAMKQEMQVGVNAYTLYANMKSDQSAKVSKANGDHEFACVQLQKTLMGRGDIIKETTLEIFNTKDAAEWNVMPVVSLDHKETPVTKVDIWDSFDRSVGHHFNLSIDLNACTGCGACVIACHAENNVPVVGKSEVRRSRDMHWLRIDRYYSSQDTFKGDVELKEGASGLMNSIDTFTGMEDPSENPQVAFQPVMCQHCNHAPCETVCPVAATSHGRQGQNHMAYNRCVGTRYCANNCPYKVRRFNWFLYNKNSEFDYHMNDDLGRMVLNPDVNVRSRGVMEKCSLCIQMTQSTILKAKREGRLVGKDEFQVACSAACSSGAMIFGDVNDKESQVAKLAEDDRMNHLLEHIGTKPNVFYHVKVRNT
;
A
#
# COMPACT_ATOMS: atom_id res chain seq x y z
N ILE A 1 21.16 8.79 -32.37
CA ILE A 1 20.19 7.70 -32.20
C ILE A 1 20.37 7.25 -30.76
N GLU A 2 19.48 7.64 -29.86
CA GLU A 2 19.53 7.20 -28.46
C GLU A 2 18.61 6.00 -28.31
N GLU A 3 19.13 4.89 -27.80
CA GLU A 3 18.33 3.71 -27.48
C GLU A 3 17.64 3.95 -26.13
N LEU A 4 16.32 3.81 -26.11
CA LEU A 4 15.49 4.04 -24.93
C LEU A 4 14.73 2.76 -24.59
N ALA A 5 14.71 2.42 -23.30
CA ALA A 5 13.92 1.31 -22.80
C ALA A 5 12.44 1.71 -22.70
N GLN A 6 11.54 0.88 -23.23
CA GLN A 6 10.10 1.15 -23.26
C GLN A 6 9.35 0.27 -22.23
N VAL A 7 8.42 0.89 -21.50
CA VAL A 7 7.41 0.19 -20.70
C VAL A 7 6.04 0.49 -21.30
N LEU A 8 5.29 -0.55 -21.67
CA LEU A 8 3.95 -0.40 -22.22
C LEU A 8 2.96 -0.08 -21.10
N GLN A 9 2.36 1.11 -21.18
CA GLN A 9 1.32 1.57 -20.27
C GLN A 9 0.06 1.92 -21.07
N PRO A 10 -1.12 1.38 -20.70
CA PRO A 10 -2.38 1.71 -21.38
C PRO A 10 -2.81 3.15 -21.09
N GLY A 11 -3.70 3.69 -21.93
CA GLY A 11 -4.18 5.08 -21.83
C GLY A 11 -3.30 6.14 -22.49
N GLN A 12 -2.28 5.76 -23.27
CA GLN A 12 -1.57 6.70 -24.15
C GLN A 12 -2.36 6.88 -25.45
N ALA A 13 -2.47 8.12 -25.94
CA ALA A 13 -3.18 8.40 -27.19
C ALA A 13 -2.42 7.79 -28.39
N VAL A 14 -3.17 7.30 -29.38
CA VAL A 14 -2.60 6.67 -30.58
C VAL A 14 -1.65 7.64 -31.30
N GLY A 15 -0.46 7.16 -31.65
CA GLY A 15 0.57 7.96 -32.30
C GLY A 15 1.40 8.85 -31.37
N THR A 16 1.23 8.73 -30.05
CA THR A 16 1.99 9.51 -29.05
C THR A 16 2.89 8.62 -28.19
N ILE A 17 3.97 9.20 -27.65
CA ILE A 17 4.91 8.53 -26.74
C ILE A 17 5.24 9.50 -25.61
N GLY A 18 5.03 9.05 -24.37
CA GLY A 18 5.50 9.76 -23.18
C GLY A 18 6.99 9.49 -22.92
N LEU A 19 7.79 10.54 -22.75
CA LEU A 19 9.20 10.46 -22.38
C LEU A 19 9.46 11.30 -21.12
N ALA A 20 10.01 10.66 -20.08
CA ALA A 20 10.33 11.34 -18.83
C ALA A 20 11.63 12.16 -18.96
N LEU A 21 11.61 13.40 -18.45
CA LEU A 21 12.79 14.26 -18.35
C LEU A 21 13.43 14.15 -16.95
N GLY A 22 14.74 14.47 -16.84
CA GLY A 22 15.44 14.59 -15.56
C GLY A 22 16.46 13.49 -15.23
N TYR A 23 16.59 12.47 -16.09
CA TYR A 23 17.60 11.41 -15.97
C TYR A 23 18.86 11.69 -16.81
N GLY A 24 19.87 10.82 -16.74
CA GLY A 24 21.07 10.90 -17.58
C GLY A 24 22.11 11.95 -17.14
N ARG A 25 22.07 12.40 -15.89
CA ARG A 25 23.11 13.27 -15.31
C ARG A 25 24.40 12.47 -15.08
N LYS A 26 25.56 13.09 -15.37
CA LYS A 26 26.88 12.45 -15.28
C LYS A 26 27.86 13.14 -14.34
N GLU A 27 27.73 14.44 -14.13
CA GLU A 27 28.69 15.24 -13.35
C GLU A 27 28.43 15.14 -11.85
N ALA A 28 29.51 15.10 -11.05
CA ALA A 28 29.48 15.15 -9.58
C ALA A 28 28.60 14.09 -8.89
N MET A 29 28.46 12.90 -9.48
CA MET A 29 27.69 11.79 -8.90
C MET A 29 28.43 10.46 -9.04
N LYS A 30 28.18 9.53 -8.09
CA LYS A 30 28.67 8.15 -8.16
C LYS A 30 28.16 7.45 -9.43
N GLN A 31 28.94 6.51 -9.96
CA GLN A 31 28.58 5.77 -11.19
C GLN A 31 27.23 5.06 -11.06
N GLU A 32 26.90 4.50 -9.90
CA GLU A 32 25.62 3.85 -9.63
C GLU A 32 24.40 4.78 -9.71
N MET A 33 24.61 6.09 -9.55
CA MET A 33 23.57 7.12 -9.65
C MET A 33 23.43 7.69 -11.08
N GLN A 34 24.35 7.36 -11.99
CA GLN A 34 24.30 7.78 -13.39
C GLN A 34 23.34 6.88 -14.19
N VAL A 35 22.04 7.01 -13.91
CA VAL A 35 20.99 6.14 -14.45
C VAL A 35 20.11 6.89 -15.46
N GLY A 36 19.68 6.16 -16.50
CA GLY A 36 18.76 6.64 -17.54
C GLY A 36 19.45 7.45 -18.63
N VAL A 37 18.63 8.08 -19.48
CA VAL A 37 19.08 8.85 -20.64
C VAL A 37 18.62 10.31 -20.50
N ASN A 38 19.46 11.24 -20.97
CA ASN A 38 19.15 12.66 -20.87
C ASN A 38 18.25 13.11 -22.04
N ALA A 39 16.95 13.08 -21.80
CA ALA A 39 15.95 13.50 -22.78
C ALA A 39 15.85 15.02 -23.02
N TYR A 40 16.57 15.87 -22.28
CA TYR A 40 16.57 17.34 -22.53
C TYR A 40 17.15 17.72 -23.89
N THR A 41 17.96 16.85 -24.51
CA THR A 41 18.46 17.04 -25.87
C THR A 41 17.34 17.11 -26.92
N LEU A 42 16.19 16.51 -26.62
CA LEU A 42 15.00 16.49 -27.47
C LEU A 42 14.06 17.67 -27.20
N TYR A 43 14.29 18.45 -26.14
CA TYR A 43 13.42 19.57 -25.75
C TYR A 43 13.74 20.85 -26.56
N ALA A 44 13.51 20.78 -27.87
CA ALA A 44 13.80 21.88 -28.79
C ALA A 44 12.81 23.05 -28.62
N ASN A 45 13.33 24.29 -28.62
CA ASN A 45 12.55 25.53 -28.54
C ASN A 45 11.60 25.62 -27.33
N MET A 46 11.93 24.95 -26.22
CA MET A 46 11.10 24.87 -25.02
C MET A 46 9.69 24.28 -25.28
N LYS A 47 9.56 23.44 -26.31
CA LYS A 47 8.31 22.74 -26.63
C LYS A 47 8.36 21.29 -26.16
N SER A 48 7.32 20.87 -25.44
CA SER A 48 7.18 19.50 -24.94
C SER A 48 6.70 18.53 -26.03
N ASP A 49 6.00 19.03 -27.03
CA ASP A 49 5.59 18.27 -28.21
C ASP A 49 6.69 18.26 -29.27
N GLN A 50 7.10 17.05 -29.68
CA GLN A 50 8.15 16.85 -30.69
C GLN A 50 7.76 15.69 -31.61
N SER A 51 8.05 15.83 -32.90
CA SER A 51 7.88 14.72 -33.86
C SER A 51 9.10 13.81 -33.82
N ALA A 52 8.88 12.51 -33.66
CA ALA A 52 9.94 11.51 -33.62
C ALA A 52 9.63 10.33 -34.55
N LYS A 53 10.68 9.75 -35.14
CA LYS A 53 10.60 8.47 -35.85
C LYS A 53 11.17 7.38 -34.94
N VAL A 54 10.39 6.35 -34.69
CA VAL A 54 10.78 5.23 -33.82
C VAL A 54 11.09 4.00 -34.66
N SER A 55 12.17 3.32 -34.32
CA SER A 55 12.55 2.02 -34.87
C SER A 55 12.94 1.09 -33.73
N LYS A 56 12.58 -0.18 -33.81
CA LYS A 56 12.97 -1.19 -32.82
C LYS A 56 14.50 -1.38 -32.83
N ALA A 57 15.12 -1.20 -31.67
CA ALA A 57 16.53 -1.51 -31.46
C ALA A 57 16.75 -3.00 -31.18
N ASN A 58 17.99 -3.46 -31.25
CA ASN A 58 18.35 -4.85 -30.95
C ASN A 58 18.65 -5.03 -29.46
N GLY A 59 18.23 -6.17 -28.89
CA GLY A 59 18.50 -6.55 -27.50
C GLY A 59 17.31 -6.41 -26.55
N ASP A 60 17.47 -6.94 -25.35
CA ASP A 60 16.47 -6.93 -24.28
C ASP A 60 16.94 -6.06 -23.11
N HIS A 61 16.00 -5.34 -22.47
CA HIS A 61 16.30 -4.53 -21.29
C HIS A 61 15.65 -5.10 -20.03
N GLU A 62 16.43 -5.17 -18.95
CA GLU A 62 15.94 -5.63 -17.65
C GLU A 62 15.43 -4.48 -16.77
N PHE A 63 14.14 -4.56 -16.41
CA PHE A 63 13.48 -3.58 -15.55
C PHE A 63 13.39 -4.06 -14.10
N ALA A 64 13.62 -3.14 -13.16
CA ALA A 64 13.33 -3.36 -11.75
C ALA A 64 11.87 -2.95 -11.46
N CYS A 65 10.93 -3.80 -11.85
CA CYS A 65 9.50 -3.57 -11.64
C CYS A 65 9.07 -4.06 -10.25
N VAL A 66 8.44 -3.17 -9.47
CA VAL A 66 7.89 -3.51 -8.15
C VAL A 66 6.53 -4.20 -8.26
N GLN A 67 5.66 -3.69 -9.13
CA GLN A 67 4.35 -4.29 -9.42
C GLN A 67 4.39 -5.00 -10.77
N LEU A 68 4.03 -6.28 -10.78
CA LEU A 68 4.06 -7.13 -11.98
C LEU A 68 2.68 -7.21 -12.66
N GLN A 69 1.66 -7.61 -11.90
CA GLN A 69 0.30 -7.72 -12.42
C GLN A 69 -0.32 -6.33 -12.61
N LYS A 70 -0.94 -6.13 -13.78
CA LYS A 70 -1.53 -4.86 -14.20
C LYS A 70 -3.00 -4.72 -13.81
N THR A 71 -3.78 -5.80 -13.92
CA THR A 71 -5.25 -5.80 -13.77
C THR A 71 -5.71 -6.34 -12.40
N LEU A 72 -7.00 -6.14 -12.08
CA LEU A 72 -7.62 -6.56 -10.80
C LEU A 72 -8.29 -7.95 -10.85
N MET A 73 -8.40 -8.58 -12.02
CA MET A 73 -9.04 -9.90 -12.22
C MET A 73 -10.49 -10.01 -11.73
N GLY A 74 -11.26 -8.91 -11.80
CA GLY A 74 -12.66 -8.89 -11.35
C GLY A 74 -12.85 -9.12 -9.83
N ARG A 75 -11.81 -8.87 -9.02
CA ARG A 75 -11.89 -8.97 -7.56
C ARG A 75 -12.53 -7.72 -6.94
N GLY A 76 -13.86 -7.66 -7.00
CA GLY A 76 -14.66 -6.56 -6.44
C GLY A 76 -14.61 -6.43 -4.91
N ASP A 77 -14.06 -7.43 -4.20
CA ASP A 77 -13.85 -7.40 -2.75
C ASP A 77 -12.58 -6.66 -2.33
N ILE A 78 -11.70 -6.28 -3.27
CA ILE A 78 -10.49 -5.48 -3.02
C ILE A 78 -10.78 -3.98 -3.17
N ILE A 79 -11.37 -3.59 -4.30
CA ILE A 79 -11.83 -2.22 -4.54
C ILE A 79 -13.30 -2.28 -4.86
N LYS A 80 -14.11 -1.86 -3.90
CA LYS A 80 -15.54 -1.61 -4.09
C LYS A 80 -15.70 -0.24 -4.76
N GLU A 81 -16.35 -0.22 -5.92
CA GLU A 81 -16.71 1.01 -6.63
C GLU A 81 -18.22 1.08 -6.84
N THR A 82 -18.77 2.29 -6.80
CA THR A 82 -20.17 2.59 -7.15
C THR A 82 -20.26 3.91 -7.90
N THR A 83 -21.41 4.18 -8.52
CA THR A 83 -21.69 5.47 -9.16
C THR A 83 -22.37 6.43 -8.19
N LEU A 84 -22.26 7.73 -8.45
CA LEU A 84 -22.91 8.76 -7.63
C LEU A 84 -24.44 8.60 -7.61
N GLU A 85 -25.05 8.18 -8.72
CA GLU A 85 -26.50 7.92 -8.79
C GLU A 85 -26.91 6.79 -7.83
N ILE A 86 -26.21 5.65 -7.87
CA ILE A 86 -26.50 4.51 -7.00
C ILE A 86 -26.27 4.89 -5.54
N PHE A 87 -25.17 5.59 -5.24
CA PHE A 87 -24.84 6.05 -3.90
C PHE A 87 -25.94 6.94 -3.30
N ASN A 88 -26.56 7.81 -4.12
CA ASN A 88 -27.62 8.72 -3.64
C ASN A 88 -29.02 8.09 -3.58
N THR A 89 -29.29 7.07 -4.38
CA THR A 89 -30.64 6.52 -4.56
C THR A 89 -30.86 5.16 -3.90
N LYS A 90 -29.80 4.38 -3.69
CA LYS A 90 -29.86 3.03 -3.15
C LYS A 90 -29.28 2.95 -1.74
N ASP A 91 -29.77 1.97 -0.99
CA ASP A 91 -29.29 1.67 0.36
C ASP A 91 -27.84 1.19 0.34
N ALA A 92 -27.09 1.49 1.40
CA ALA A 92 -25.70 1.05 1.59
C ALA A 92 -25.53 -0.47 1.43
N ALA A 93 -26.54 -1.27 1.81
CA ALA A 93 -26.52 -2.71 1.65
C ALA A 93 -26.45 -3.17 0.18
N GLU A 94 -26.87 -2.35 -0.80
CA GLU A 94 -26.81 -2.71 -2.23
C GLU A 94 -25.42 -2.48 -2.84
N TRP A 95 -24.70 -1.43 -2.41
CA TRP A 95 -23.42 -1.04 -3.03
C TRP A 95 -22.19 -1.29 -2.13
N ASN A 96 -22.37 -1.44 -0.82
CA ASN A 96 -21.33 -1.84 0.12
C ASN A 96 -21.67 -3.19 0.77
N VAL A 97 -21.80 -4.22 -0.07
CA VAL A 97 -22.18 -5.56 0.38
C VAL A 97 -21.13 -6.15 1.31
N MET A 98 -21.55 -6.58 2.51
CA MET A 98 -20.71 -7.34 3.43
C MET A 98 -20.82 -8.85 3.16
N PRO A 99 -19.74 -9.63 3.34
CA PRO A 99 -19.82 -11.08 3.21
C PRO A 99 -20.70 -11.67 4.32
N VAL A 100 -21.54 -12.62 3.94
CA VAL A 100 -22.40 -13.39 4.84
C VAL A 100 -21.99 -14.85 4.89
N VAL A 101 -22.28 -15.50 6.02
CA VAL A 101 -22.12 -16.93 6.24
C VAL A 101 -23.45 -17.52 6.71
N SER A 102 -23.69 -18.79 6.42
CA SER A 102 -24.92 -19.47 6.85
C SER A 102 -24.79 -20.02 8.26
N LEU A 103 -25.69 -19.61 9.15
CA LEU A 103 -25.88 -20.20 10.48
C LEU A 103 -27.33 -20.66 10.59
N ASP A 104 -27.57 -21.95 10.84
CA ASP A 104 -28.93 -22.51 10.97
C ASP A 104 -29.85 -22.08 9.82
N HIS A 105 -29.35 -22.22 8.59
CA HIS A 105 -30.03 -21.80 7.35
C HIS A 105 -30.41 -20.31 7.28
N LYS A 106 -29.78 -19.45 8.09
CA LYS A 106 -29.95 -17.98 8.08
C LYS A 106 -28.65 -17.31 7.69
N GLU A 107 -28.74 -16.30 6.84
CA GLU A 107 -27.60 -15.46 6.49
C GLU A 107 -27.20 -14.59 7.67
N THR A 108 -25.93 -14.66 8.05
CA THR A 108 -25.36 -13.90 9.15
C THR A 108 -24.10 -13.18 8.66
N PRO A 109 -23.91 -11.87 8.97
CA PRO A 109 -22.68 -11.17 8.64
C PRO A 109 -21.44 -11.88 9.19
N VAL A 110 -20.39 -12.01 8.37
CA VAL A 110 -19.16 -12.72 8.74
C VAL A 110 -18.52 -12.20 10.03
N THR A 111 -18.68 -10.91 10.32
CA THR A 111 -18.13 -10.25 11.52
C THR A 111 -18.74 -10.74 12.83
N LYS A 112 -19.95 -11.33 12.80
CA LYS A 112 -20.64 -11.89 13.98
C LYS A 112 -20.23 -13.32 14.29
N VAL A 113 -19.53 -14.00 13.39
CA VAL A 113 -19.14 -15.39 13.55
C VAL A 113 -17.72 -15.45 14.06
N ASP A 114 -17.58 -15.92 15.29
CA ASP A 114 -16.29 -16.11 15.94
C ASP A 114 -16.37 -17.33 16.85
N ILE A 115 -15.33 -18.15 16.85
CA ILE A 115 -15.20 -19.28 17.78
C ILE A 115 -14.51 -18.80 19.07
N TRP A 116 -13.83 -17.66 19.02
CA TRP A 116 -12.95 -17.18 20.08
C TRP A 116 -13.56 -15.98 20.80
N ASP A 117 -13.22 -15.85 22.08
CA ASP A 117 -13.58 -14.67 22.86
C ASP A 117 -12.73 -13.46 22.45
N SER A 118 -13.36 -12.28 22.40
CA SER A 118 -12.68 -11.02 22.11
C SER A 118 -12.02 -10.44 23.35
N PHE A 119 -10.83 -9.86 23.20
CA PHE A 119 -10.22 -9.05 24.24
C PHE A 119 -10.87 -7.66 24.34
N ASP A 120 -11.07 -7.19 25.57
CA ASP A 120 -11.60 -5.85 25.84
C ASP A 120 -10.62 -4.75 25.43
N ARG A 121 -11.08 -3.90 24.51
CA ARG A 121 -10.38 -2.72 23.98
C ARG A 121 -11.23 -1.45 24.09
N SER A 122 -12.33 -1.51 24.85
CA SER A 122 -13.25 -0.38 25.03
C SER A 122 -12.64 0.75 25.87
N VAL A 123 -11.67 0.44 26.73
CA VAL A 123 -11.01 1.39 27.62
C VAL A 123 -9.57 1.66 27.19
N GLY A 124 -9.23 2.95 27.09
CA GLY A 124 -7.95 3.46 26.64
C GLY A 124 -7.99 3.83 25.16
N HIS A 125 -6.84 4.20 24.58
CA HIS A 125 -6.77 4.53 23.16
C HIS A 125 -6.88 3.26 22.31
N HIS A 126 -7.67 3.29 21.23
CA HIS A 126 -7.72 2.25 20.20
C HIS A 126 -7.58 2.88 18.82
N PHE A 127 -6.45 2.61 18.17
CA PHE A 127 -6.07 3.34 16.97
C PHE A 127 -6.54 2.66 15.69
N ASN A 128 -7.21 3.46 14.85
CA ASN A 128 -7.53 3.08 13.46
C ASN A 128 -6.92 4.06 12.46
N LEU A 129 -6.84 3.60 11.21
CA LEU A 129 -6.48 4.42 10.06
C LEU A 129 -7.60 4.32 9.02
N SER A 130 -8.15 5.46 8.63
CA SER A 130 -9.13 5.57 7.55
C SER A 130 -8.44 5.97 6.25
N ILE A 131 -8.85 5.33 5.14
CA ILE A 131 -8.34 5.60 3.80
C ILE A 131 -9.49 5.89 2.84
N ASP A 132 -9.59 7.13 2.34
CA ASP A 132 -10.54 7.48 1.28
C ASP A 132 -9.93 7.29 -0.11
N LEU A 133 -10.49 6.33 -0.87
CA LEU A 133 -10.07 6.00 -2.24
C LEU A 133 -10.47 7.08 -3.27
N ASN A 134 -11.38 7.99 -2.93
CA ASN A 134 -11.71 9.14 -3.79
C ASN A 134 -10.62 10.22 -3.73
N ALA A 135 -10.11 10.51 -2.53
CA ALA A 135 -9.05 11.49 -2.31
C ALA A 135 -7.64 10.96 -2.67
N CYS A 136 -7.48 9.64 -2.82
CA CYS A 136 -6.19 9.05 -3.17
C CYS A 136 -5.87 9.21 -4.66
N THR A 137 -4.89 10.06 -4.97
CA THR A 137 -4.40 10.31 -6.33
C THR A 137 -3.16 9.48 -6.71
N GLY A 138 -2.61 8.70 -5.77
CA GLY A 138 -1.38 7.93 -5.99
C GLY A 138 -0.08 8.75 -5.96
N CYS A 139 -0.05 9.91 -5.31
CA CYS A 139 1.09 10.83 -5.33
C CYS A 139 2.41 10.32 -4.71
N GLY A 140 2.39 9.23 -3.92
CA GLY A 140 3.60 8.60 -3.37
C GLY A 140 4.22 9.28 -2.14
N ALA A 141 3.76 10.46 -1.73
CA ALA A 141 4.34 11.19 -0.59
C ALA A 141 4.30 10.40 0.73
N CYS A 142 3.23 9.64 0.96
CA CYS A 142 3.08 8.79 2.15
C CYS A 142 4.11 7.65 2.22
N VAL A 143 4.59 7.14 1.07
CA VAL A 143 5.66 6.14 1.01
C VAL A 143 6.97 6.76 1.50
N ILE A 144 7.35 7.92 0.96
CA ILE A 144 8.60 8.60 1.33
C ILE A 144 8.59 9.02 2.80
N ALA A 145 7.48 9.58 3.31
CA ALA A 145 7.36 9.95 4.71
C ALA A 145 7.51 8.74 5.65
N CYS A 146 6.91 7.59 5.29
CA CYS A 146 7.07 6.36 6.04
C CYS A 146 8.54 5.88 6.07
N HIS A 147 9.24 6.01 4.95
CA HIS A 147 10.66 5.65 4.84
C HIS A 147 11.56 6.54 5.70
N ALA A 148 11.35 7.84 5.63
CA ALA A 148 12.13 8.84 6.36
C ALA A 148 11.98 8.65 7.87
N GLU A 149 10.75 8.49 8.34
CA GLU A 149 10.46 8.35 9.77
C GLU A 149 10.98 7.03 10.35
N ASN A 150 10.91 5.94 9.58
CA ASN A 150 11.17 4.59 10.08
C ASN A 150 12.52 4.02 9.63
N ASN A 151 13.47 4.85 9.18
CA ASN A 151 14.82 4.41 8.79
C ASN A 151 14.82 3.22 7.82
N VAL A 152 13.92 3.21 6.83
CA VAL A 152 13.82 2.10 5.87
C VAL A 152 14.98 2.17 4.87
N PRO A 153 15.77 1.09 4.69
CA PRO A 153 16.96 1.14 3.84
C PRO A 153 16.61 1.29 2.36
N VAL A 154 17.53 1.92 1.62
CA VAL A 154 17.50 1.97 0.15
C VAL A 154 18.06 0.66 -0.40
N VAL A 155 17.35 0.05 -1.34
CA VAL A 155 17.75 -1.20 -2.01
C VAL A 155 18.11 -0.91 -3.47
N GLY A 156 19.22 -1.47 -3.94
CA GLY A 156 19.69 -1.29 -5.32
C GLY A 156 18.81 -1.96 -6.38
N LYS A 157 18.97 -1.54 -7.65
CA LYS A 157 18.16 -1.98 -8.81
C LYS A 157 18.11 -3.51 -8.95
N SER A 158 19.24 -4.20 -8.76
CA SER A 158 19.37 -5.65 -8.92
C SER A 158 18.52 -6.45 -7.93
N GLU A 159 18.47 -6.02 -6.67
CA GLU A 159 17.70 -6.71 -5.63
C GLU A 159 16.21 -6.35 -5.68
N VAL A 160 15.86 -5.12 -6.07
CA VAL A 160 14.46 -4.77 -6.36
C VAL A 160 13.92 -5.59 -7.53
N ARG A 161 14.71 -5.80 -8.59
CA ARG A 161 14.36 -6.69 -9.72
C ARG A 161 14.08 -8.13 -9.28
N ARG A 162 14.66 -8.59 -8.16
CA ARG A 162 14.42 -9.90 -7.55
C ARG A 162 13.25 -9.89 -6.56
N SER A 163 12.43 -8.84 -6.57
CA SER A 163 11.28 -8.63 -5.68
C SER A 163 11.67 -8.60 -4.20
N ARG A 164 12.82 -8.00 -3.90
CA ARG A 164 13.33 -7.79 -2.52
C ARG A 164 13.39 -6.31 -2.16
N ASP A 165 12.34 -5.57 -2.53
CA ASP A 165 12.16 -4.18 -2.13
C ASP A 165 11.84 -4.06 -0.63
N MET A 166 12.23 -2.94 -0.03
CA MET A 166 11.93 -2.64 1.37
C MET A 166 10.98 -1.44 1.41
N HIS A 167 9.68 -1.69 1.27
CA HIS A 167 8.62 -0.69 1.43
C HIS A 167 7.58 -1.17 2.45
N TRP A 168 7.33 -0.37 3.50
CA TRP A 168 6.35 -0.70 4.54
C TRP A 168 4.90 -0.36 4.15
N LEU A 169 4.76 0.54 3.19
CA LEU A 169 3.54 1.03 2.59
C LEU A 169 3.76 1.03 1.08
N ARG A 170 2.87 0.42 0.33
CA ARG A 170 2.87 0.48 -1.14
C ARG A 170 1.59 1.10 -1.64
N ILE A 171 1.62 1.65 -2.85
CA ILE A 171 0.43 2.14 -3.55
C ILE A 171 0.22 1.21 -4.73
N ASP A 172 -0.81 0.38 -4.65
CA ASP A 172 -1.17 -0.57 -5.70
C ASP A 172 -1.96 0.18 -6.78
N ARG A 173 -1.63 -0.08 -8.05
CA ARG A 173 -2.31 0.49 -9.21
C ARG A 173 -3.04 -0.62 -9.96
N TYR A 174 -4.35 -0.51 -10.14
CA TYR A 174 -5.14 -1.47 -10.90
C TYR A 174 -5.70 -0.87 -12.17
N TYR A 175 -5.62 -1.64 -13.26
CA TYR A 175 -6.30 -1.39 -14.52
C TYR A 175 -7.47 -2.34 -14.71
N SER A 176 -8.52 -1.90 -15.41
CA SER A 176 -9.57 -2.78 -15.91
C SER A 176 -9.13 -3.50 -17.19
N SER A 177 -9.61 -4.73 -17.41
CA SER A 177 -9.40 -5.48 -18.65
C SER A 177 -10.46 -5.13 -19.70
N GLN A 178 -11.69 -4.87 -19.25
CA GLN A 178 -12.73 -4.21 -20.02
C GLN A 178 -12.65 -2.68 -19.86
N ASP A 179 -13.55 -1.94 -20.49
CA ASP A 179 -13.63 -0.47 -20.35
C ASP A 179 -13.92 -0.03 -18.90
N THR A 180 -14.50 -0.90 -18.07
CA THR A 180 -14.84 -0.59 -16.67
C THR A 180 -14.55 -1.76 -15.74
N PHE A 181 -14.31 -1.48 -14.46
CA PHE A 181 -14.17 -2.54 -13.44
C PHE A 181 -15.44 -3.38 -13.26
N LYS A 182 -16.62 -2.79 -13.49
CA LYS A 182 -17.89 -3.53 -13.48
C LYS A 182 -17.93 -4.58 -14.59
N GLY A 183 -17.46 -4.23 -15.78
CA GLY A 183 -17.35 -5.16 -16.91
C GLY A 183 -16.46 -6.37 -16.61
N ASP A 184 -15.35 -6.17 -15.88
CA ASP A 184 -14.48 -7.27 -15.45
C ASP A 184 -15.20 -8.25 -14.50
N VAL A 185 -16.06 -7.74 -13.62
CA VAL A 185 -16.86 -8.57 -12.70
C VAL A 185 -17.94 -9.33 -13.48
N GLU A 186 -18.67 -8.66 -14.37
CA GLU A 186 -19.70 -9.29 -15.21
C GLU A 186 -19.11 -10.40 -16.09
N LEU A 187 -17.92 -10.19 -16.67
CA LEU A 187 -17.21 -11.19 -17.46
C LEU A 187 -16.83 -12.42 -16.62
N LYS A 188 -16.31 -12.20 -15.41
CA LYS A 188 -15.94 -13.27 -14.48
C LYS A 188 -17.16 -14.09 -14.05
N GLU A 189 -18.26 -13.45 -13.68
CA GLU A 189 -19.48 -14.14 -13.22
C GLU A 189 -20.24 -14.83 -14.38
N GLY A 190 -20.08 -14.35 -15.61
CA GLY A 190 -20.62 -14.98 -16.82
C GLY A 190 -19.81 -16.18 -17.33
N ALA A 191 -18.57 -16.36 -16.88
CA ALA A 191 -17.72 -17.47 -17.30
C ALA A 191 -18.25 -18.80 -16.76
N SER A 192 -18.46 -19.78 -17.65
CA SER A 192 -18.99 -21.10 -17.28
C SER A 192 -18.23 -22.24 -17.96
N GLY A 193 -17.98 -23.31 -17.21
CA GLY A 193 -17.19 -24.44 -17.67
C GLY A 193 -15.67 -24.19 -17.59
N LEU A 194 -14.90 -25.27 -17.51
CA LEU A 194 -13.46 -25.21 -17.24
C LEU A 194 -12.68 -24.47 -18.34
N MET A 195 -12.89 -24.84 -19.61
CA MET A 195 -12.12 -24.28 -20.74
C MET A 195 -12.36 -22.78 -20.90
N ASN A 196 -13.63 -22.36 -20.90
CA ASN A 196 -14.00 -20.94 -20.99
C ASN A 196 -13.45 -20.14 -19.80
N SER A 197 -13.44 -20.71 -18.59
CA SER A 197 -12.85 -20.04 -17.43
C SER A 197 -11.35 -19.80 -17.60
N ILE A 198 -10.61 -20.79 -18.12
CA ILE A 198 -9.16 -20.65 -18.38
C ILE A 198 -8.90 -19.54 -19.39
N ASP A 199 -9.64 -19.54 -20.50
CA ASP A 199 -9.49 -18.52 -21.55
C ASP A 199 -9.84 -17.13 -21.02
N THR A 200 -10.93 -17.02 -20.24
CA THR A 200 -11.38 -15.77 -19.63
C THR A 200 -10.35 -15.22 -18.65
N PHE A 201 -9.89 -16.03 -17.69
CA PHE A 201 -8.89 -15.57 -16.72
C PHE A 201 -7.55 -15.23 -17.36
N THR A 202 -7.15 -15.93 -18.42
CA THR A 202 -5.92 -15.60 -19.16
C THR A 202 -6.07 -14.26 -19.88
N GLY A 203 -7.21 -14.00 -20.53
CA GLY A 203 -7.47 -12.73 -21.20
C GLY A 203 -7.60 -11.53 -20.25
N MET A 204 -8.09 -11.76 -19.02
CA MET A 204 -8.24 -10.70 -18.00
C MET A 204 -6.92 -10.14 -17.46
N GLU A 205 -5.78 -10.79 -17.73
CA GLU A 205 -4.46 -10.28 -17.33
C GLU A 205 -4.03 -9.08 -18.19
N ASP A 206 -4.56 -8.99 -19.42
CA ASP A 206 -4.28 -7.90 -20.34
C ASP A 206 -5.28 -6.74 -20.11
N PRO A 207 -4.78 -5.51 -19.85
CA PRO A 207 -5.64 -4.33 -19.67
C PRO A 207 -6.22 -3.87 -21.00
N SER A 208 -7.38 -3.18 -20.96
CA SER A 208 -7.95 -2.56 -22.16
C SER A 208 -7.05 -1.43 -22.69
N GLU A 209 -7.32 -0.96 -23.93
CA GLU A 209 -6.60 0.17 -24.52
C GLU A 209 -6.81 1.47 -23.71
N ASN A 210 -8.03 1.67 -23.21
CA ASN A 210 -8.42 2.82 -22.37
C ASN A 210 -9.09 2.36 -21.06
N PRO A 211 -8.30 1.87 -20.08
CA PRO A 211 -8.84 1.26 -18.87
C PRO A 211 -9.17 2.30 -17.81
N GLN A 212 -10.08 1.93 -16.91
CA GLN A 212 -10.21 2.63 -15.65
C GLN A 212 -9.01 2.35 -14.75
N VAL A 213 -8.57 3.38 -14.02
CA VAL A 213 -7.46 3.29 -13.07
C VAL A 213 -7.98 3.50 -11.66
N ALA A 214 -7.53 2.65 -10.74
CA ALA A 214 -7.73 2.82 -9.31
C ALA A 214 -6.39 2.71 -8.57
N PHE A 215 -6.23 3.53 -7.53
CA PHE A 215 -5.07 3.50 -6.64
C PHE A 215 -5.52 3.08 -5.25
N GLN A 216 -4.76 2.19 -4.63
CA GLN A 216 -5.03 1.74 -3.28
C GLN A 216 -3.75 1.67 -2.47
N PRO A 217 -3.59 2.51 -1.42
CA PRO A 217 -2.46 2.36 -0.52
C PRO A 217 -2.68 1.15 0.40
N VAL A 218 -1.70 0.26 0.44
CA VAL A 218 -1.73 -0.98 1.22
C VAL A 218 -0.53 -1.02 2.16
N MET A 219 -0.81 -1.18 3.45
CA MET A 219 0.16 -1.32 4.53
C MET A 219 -0.23 -2.47 5.47
N CYS A 220 0.52 -2.65 6.56
CA CYS A 220 0.07 -3.52 7.65
C CYS A 220 -1.24 -3.00 8.22
N GLN A 221 -2.26 -3.87 8.26
CA GLN A 221 -3.60 -3.51 8.73
C GLN A 221 -3.79 -3.69 10.25
N HIS A 222 -2.73 -4.08 10.98
CA HIS A 222 -2.75 -4.28 12.43
C HIS A 222 -3.94 -5.13 12.92
N CYS A 223 -4.16 -6.27 12.27
CA CYS A 223 -5.30 -7.16 12.51
C CYS A 223 -5.44 -7.57 13.98
N ASN A 224 -6.68 -7.66 14.48
CA ASN A 224 -6.97 -8.18 15.82
C ASN A 224 -6.84 -9.70 15.86
N HIS A 225 -7.41 -10.39 14.86
CA HIS A 225 -7.18 -11.81 14.62
C HIS A 225 -6.02 -11.94 13.63
N ALA A 226 -4.82 -11.66 14.11
CA ALA A 226 -3.63 -11.59 13.27
C ALA A 226 -3.04 -12.99 12.97
N PRO A 227 -3.17 -13.52 11.74
CA PRO A 227 -2.60 -14.83 11.39
C PRO A 227 -1.06 -14.83 11.38
N CYS A 228 -0.46 -13.63 11.36
CA CYS A 228 0.99 -13.46 11.42
C CYS A 228 1.57 -13.55 12.84
N GLU A 229 0.75 -13.45 13.89
CA GLU A 229 1.19 -13.54 15.29
C GLU A 229 1.34 -15.00 15.74
N THR A 230 0.28 -15.79 15.54
CA THR A 230 0.18 -17.17 16.05
C THR A 230 1.22 -18.13 15.49
N VAL A 231 1.84 -17.79 14.36
CA VAL A 231 2.85 -18.61 13.68
C VAL A 231 4.29 -18.21 13.94
N CYS A 232 4.52 -17.19 14.78
CA CYS A 232 5.88 -16.82 15.16
C CYS A 232 6.39 -17.74 16.28
N PRO A 233 7.35 -18.65 16.02
CA PRO A 233 7.77 -19.65 17.02
C PRO A 233 8.52 -19.05 18.21
N VAL A 234 9.00 -17.81 18.08
CA VAL A 234 9.78 -17.10 19.11
C VAL A 234 9.02 -15.94 19.74
N ALA A 235 7.73 -15.78 19.41
CA ALA A 235 6.87 -14.70 19.90
C ALA A 235 7.46 -13.29 19.70
N ALA A 236 8.05 -13.04 18.52
CA ALA A 236 8.57 -11.71 18.16
C ALA A 236 7.47 -10.69 17.80
N THR A 237 6.23 -11.15 17.64
CA THR A 237 5.06 -10.33 17.34
C THR A 237 3.99 -10.58 18.37
N SER A 238 3.40 -9.50 18.89
CA SER A 238 2.31 -9.56 19.87
C SER A 238 1.39 -8.35 19.70
N HIS A 239 0.15 -8.46 20.16
CA HIS A 239 -0.78 -7.35 20.12
C HIS A 239 -0.77 -6.51 21.39
N GLY A 240 -0.86 -5.18 21.25
CA GLY A 240 -1.03 -4.25 22.36
C GLY A 240 -2.50 -3.90 22.60
N ARG A 241 -2.82 -3.30 23.77
CA ARG A 241 -4.19 -2.81 24.06
C ARG A 241 -4.66 -1.74 23.06
N GLN A 242 -3.72 -1.00 22.48
CA GLN A 242 -3.98 0.10 21.55
C GLN A 242 -4.39 -0.33 20.14
N GLY A 243 -4.54 -1.64 19.87
CA GLY A 243 -4.85 -2.16 18.53
C GLY A 243 -3.61 -2.33 17.64
N GLN A 244 -2.41 -2.05 18.16
CA GLN A 244 -1.19 -2.19 17.39
C GLN A 244 -0.61 -3.61 17.50
N ASN A 245 -0.34 -4.25 16.37
CA ASN A 245 0.61 -5.37 16.31
C ASN A 245 2.04 -4.85 16.55
N HIS A 246 2.64 -5.19 17.69
CA HIS A 246 4.02 -4.87 18.02
C HIS A 246 4.98 -5.85 17.35
N MET A 247 6.11 -5.33 16.86
CA MET A 247 7.19 -6.11 16.27
C MET A 247 8.46 -5.91 17.09
N ALA A 248 8.88 -6.93 17.82
CA ALA A 248 10.14 -6.94 18.55
C ALA A 248 11.26 -7.39 17.61
N TYR A 249 11.97 -6.43 17.03
CA TYR A 249 13.04 -6.68 16.06
C TYR A 249 14.16 -7.58 16.61
N ASN A 250 14.52 -7.42 17.89
CA ASN A 250 15.55 -8.18 18.58
C ASN A 250 15.18 -9.66 18.83
N ARG A 251 13.90 -10.00 18.84
CA ARG A 251 13.43 -11.38 19.07
C ARG A 251 13.27 -12.18 17.79
N CYS A 252 13.20 -11.50 16.64
CA CYS A 252 13.00 -12.14 15.35
C CYS A 252 14.25 -12.94 14.94
N VAL A 253 14.11 -14.26 14.82
CA VAL A 253 15.17 -15.17 14.34
C VAL A 253 15.10 -15.44 12.83
N GLY A 254 14.19 -14.77 12.12
CA GLY A 254 14.18 -14.78 10.65
C GLY A 254 13.55 -16.01 9.97
N THR A 255 12.63 -16.74 10.61
CA THR A 255 11.94 -17.91 10.01
C THR A 255 11.03 -17.56 8.83
N ARG A 256 10.62 -16.30 8.70
CA ARG A 256 9.78 -15.72 7.64
C ARG A 256 8.33 -16.21 7.54
N TYR A 257 7.88 -17.11 8.42
CA TYR A 257 6.54 -17.68 8.33
C TYR A 257 5.42 -16.62 8.45
N CYS A 258 5.64 -15.58 9.26
CA CYS A 258 4.72 -14.44 9.40
C CYS A 258 4.48 -13.68 8.09
N ALA A 259 5.40 -13.69 7.13
CA ALA A 259 5.19 -13.09 5.81
C ALA A 259 4.25 -13.94 4.95
N ASN A 260 4.37 -15.26 5.02
CA ASN A 260 3.52 -16.19 4.27
C ASN A 260 2.06 -16.11 4.73
N ASN A 261 1.84 -16.10 6.04
CA ASN A 261 0.48 -16.08 6.62
C ASN A 261 -0.23 -14.73 6.53
N CYS A 262 0.48 -13.63 6.27
CA CYS A 262 -0.17 -12.34 6.08
C CYS A 262 -0.93 -12.32 4.74
N PRO A 263 -2.28 -12.19 4.72
CA PRO A 263 -3.03 -12.21 3.46
C PRO A 263 -2.65 -11.01 2.56
N TYR A 264 -2.33 -9.87 3.16
CA TYR A 264 -1.95 -8.63 2.46
C TYR A 264 -0.49 -8.63 1.94
N LYS A 265 0.36 -9.56 2.41
CA LYS A 265 1.79 -9.68 2.03
C LYS A 265 2.58 -8.38 2.17
N VAL A 266 2.45 -7.73 3.34
CA VAL A 266 3.05 -6.41 3.68
C VAL A 266 4.19 -6.49 4.71
N ARG A 267 4.61 -7.70 5.08
CA ARG A 267 5.84 -7.91 5.86
C ARG A 267 7.04 -7.86 4.90
N ARG A 268 8.13 -7.22 5.29
CA ARG A 268 9.37 -7.13 4.49
C ARG A 268 10.54 -7.69 5.28
N PHE A 269 11.41 -8.45 4.61
CA PHE A 269 12.50 -9.17 5.25
C PHE A 269 13.84 -8.54 4.88
N ASN A 270 14.68 -8.27 5.88
CA ASN A 270 16.05 -7.82 5.63
C ASN A 270 16.93 -9.00 5.21
N TRP A 271 17.18 -9.10 3.90
CA TRP A 271 18.02 -10.15 3.32
C TRP A 271 19.50 -9.96 3.64
N PHE A 272 19.95 -8.72 3.59
CA PHE A 272 21.34 -8.34 3.80
C PHE A 272 21.47 -7.40 4.99
N LEU A 273 22.71 -7.13 5.37
CA LEU A 273 23.02 -6.01 6.24
C LEU A 273 23.08 -4.76 5.35
N TYR A 274 22.07 -3.89 5.40
CA TYR A 274 22.03 -2.70 4.53
C TYR A 274 22.86 -1.53 5.06
N ASN A 275 23.32 -1.60 6.32
CA ASN A 275 24.10 -0.56 6.98
C ASN A 275 25.56 -1.00 7.20
N LYS A 276 26.47 -0.02 7.21
CA LYS A 276 27.91 -0.15 7.40
C LYS A 276 28.56 -1.23 6.53
N ASN A 277 28.20 -1.33 5.25
CA ASN A 277 28.87 -2.22 4.30
C ASN A 277 29.21 -1.54 2.97
N SER A 278 30.13 -2.12 2.22
CA SER A 278 30.55 -1.57 0.93
C SER A 278 29.64 -2.01 -0.23
N GLU A 279 28.77 -3.00 -0.04
CA GLU A 279 27.86 -3.51 -1.08
C GLU A 279 26.68 -2.55 -1.37
N PHE A 280 26.28 -1.74 -0.40
CA PHE A 280 25.19 -0.78 -0.55
C PHE A 280 25.70 0.65 -0.29
N ASP A 281 26.35 1.29 -1.26
CA ASP A 281 27.01 2.58 -1.05
C ASP A 281 26.04 3.80 -1.08
N TYR A 282 25.06 3.78 -0.18
CA TYR A 282 24.02 4.81 0.01
C TYR A 282 24.17 5.56 1.36
N HIS A 283 23.19 6.42 1.68
CA HIS A 283 23.20 7.32 2.85
C HIS A 283 23.38 6.64 4.23
N MET A 284 23.17 5.33 4.32
CA MET A 284 23.34 4.58 5.58
C MET A 284 24.81 4.25 5.88
N ASN A 285 25.72 4.46 4.92
CA ASN A 285 27.10 3.97 4.99
C ASN A 285 28.15 5.07 5.03
N ASP A 286 27.79 6.31 4.71
CA ASP A 286 28.62 7.49 4.92
C ASP A 286 28.31 8.18 6.26
N ASP A 287 29.33 8.78 6.89
CA ASP A 287 29.19 9.38 8.22
C ASP A 287 28.24 10.60 8.22
N LEU A 288 28.21 11.35 7.13
CA LEU A 288 27.37 12.54 6.99
C LEU A 288 25.91 12.17 6.70
N GLY A 289 25.67 11.24 5.77
CA GLY A 289 24.34 10.76 5.38
C GLY A 289 23.57 10.09 6.51
N ARG A 290 24.28 9.49 7.48
CA ARG A 290 23.68 8.91 8.68
C ARG A 290 23.01 9.94 9.61
N MET A 291 23.20 11.25 9.40
CA MET A 291 22.48 12.29 10.13
C MET A 291 20.97 12.34 9.83
N VAL A 292 20.54 11.75 8.71
CA VAL A 292 19.10 11.69 8.33
C VAL A 292 18.34 10.65 9.17
N LEU A 293 19.05 9.73 9.82
CA LEU A 293 18.42 8.64 10.57
C LEU A 293 17.73 9.16 11.83
N ASN A 294 16.47 8.76 12.02
CA ASN A 294 15.71 9.05 13.23
C ASN A 294 16.34 8.29 14.43
N PRO A 295 16.81 8.97 15.49
CA PRO A 295 17.43 8.31 16.64
C PRO A 295 16.43 7.51 17.49
N ASP A 296 15.13 7.81 17.41
CA ASP A 296 14.09 7.13 18.19
C ASP A 296 13.70 5.77 17.61
N VAL A 297 14.09 5.49 16.36
CA VAL A 297 13.82 4.22 15.67
C VAL A 297 15.12 3.50 15.41
N ASN A 298 15.25 2.27 15.92
CA ASN A 298 16.44 1.48 15.67
C ASN A 298 16.62 1.16 14.17
N VAL A 299 17.88 1.18 13.72
CA VAL A 299 18.26 0.66 12.40
C VAL A 299 18.36 -0.85 12.50
N ARG A 300 17.65 -1.58 11.64
CA ARG A 300 17.60 -3.04 11.70
C ARG A 300 18.85 -3.64 11.08
N SER A 301 19.21 -4.81 11.59
CA SER A 301 20.28 -5.66 11.04
C SER A 301 19.68 -6.71 10.09
N ARG A 302 20.53 -7.57 9.53
CA ARG A 302 20.14 -8.70 8.69
C ARG A 302 19.22 -9.68 9.45
N GLY A 303 18.38 -10.39 8.70
CA GLY A 303 17.65 -11.55 9.23
C GLY A 303 16.37 -11.23 9.99
N VAL A 304 15.97 -9.95 10.05
CA VAL A 304 14.81 -9.50 10.81
C VAL A 304 13.69 -9.05 9.86
N MET A 305 12.45 -9.39 10.23
CA MET A 305 11.24 -8.88 9.56
C MET A 305 10.91 -7.46 10.02
N GLU A 306 10.41 -6.68 9.09
CA GLU A 306 9.87 -5.35 9.32
C GLU A 306 8.44 -5.24 8.81
N LYS A 307 7.73 -4.23 9.31
CA LYS A 307 6.39 -3.85 8.87
C LYS A 307 6.07 -2.43 9.30
N CYS A 308 5.07 -1.84 8.67
CA CYS A 308 4.39 -0.67 9.21
C CYS A 308 3.96 -0.93 10.67
N SER A 309 4.26 0.02 11.55
CA SER A 309 4.03 -0.07 13.00
C SER A 309 2.94 0.88 13.51
N LEU A 310 2.25 1.60 12.61
CA LEU A 310 1.43 2.77 12.95
C LEU A 310 2.21 3.82 13.78
N CYS A 311 3.48 4.02 13.40
CA CYS A 311 4.43 5.00 13.97
C CYS A 311 4.36 5.06 15.50
N ILE A 312 4.60 3.93 16.16
CA ILE A 312 4.56 3.80 17.62
C ILE A 312 5.39 4.87 18.35
N GLN A 313 6.53 5.25 17.81
CA GLN A 313 7.39 6.30 18.34
C GLN A 313 6.68 7.66 18.40
N MET A 314 5.86 7.98 17.38
CA MET A 314 5.09 9.21 17.33
C MET A 314 3.91 9.17 18.31
N THR A 315 3.14 8.07 18.33
CA THR A 315 1.96 7.97 19.20
C THR A 315 2.34 7.97 20.69
N GLN A 316 3.44 7.31 21.05
CA GLN A 316 3.94 7.33 22.43
C GLN A 316 4.46 8.72 22.83
N SER A 317 5.08 9.45 21.91
CA SER A 317 5.52 10.85 22.14
C SER A 317 4.33 11.76 22.40
N THR A 318 3.25 11.66 21.62
CA THR A 318 2.00 12.42 21.84
C THR A 318 1.39 12.13 23.22
N ILE A 319 1.29 10.86 23.60
CA ILE A 319 0.78 10.46 24.92
C ILE A 319 1.67 10.99 26.04
N LEU A 320 2.99 10.90 25.88
CA LEU A 320 3.97 11.39 26.86
C LEU A 320 3.83 12.91 27.07
N LYS A 321 3.68 13.66 25.98
CA LYS A 321 3.52 15.12 26.02
C LYS A 321 2.26 15.52 26.76
N ALA A 322 1.11 14.97 26.39
CA ALA A 322 -0.16 15.26 27.06
C ALA A 322 -0.13 14.90 28.55
N LYS A 323 0.48 13.75 28.90
CA LYS A 323 0.66 13.33 30.30
C LYS A 323 1.54 14.29 31.09
N ARG A 324 2.64 14.78 30.50
CA ARG A 324 3.53 15.77 31.14
C ARG A 324 2.81 17.10 31.38
N GLU A 325 1.95 17.50 30.46
CA GLU A 325 1.15 18.73 30.53
C GLU A 325 -0.09 18.58 31.44
N GLY A 326 -0.38 17.37 31.95
CA GLY A 326 -1.52 17.11 32.82
C GLY A 326 -2.87 17.23 32.12
N ARG A 327 -2.91 17.07 30.79
CA ARG A 327 -4.14 17.16 29.98
C ARG A 327 -4.43 15.87 29.24
N LEU A 328 -5.65 15.77 28.73
CA LEU A 328 -6.01 14.74 27.75
C LEU A 328 -5.38 15.06 26.39
N VAL A 329 -5.16 14.02 25.59
CA VAL A 329 -4.74 14.16 24.19
C VAL A 329 -5.88 14.82 23.42
N GLY A 330 -5.56 15.80 22.56
CA GLY A 330 -6.58 16.46 21.74
C GLY A 330 -7.14 15.54 20.65
N LYS A 331 -8.38 15.82 20.22
CA LYS A 331 -9.14 15.06 19.21
C LYS A 331 -8.37 14.71 17.93
N ASP A 332 -7.54 15.63 17.42
CA ASP A 332 -6.80 15.50 16.16
C ASP A 332 -5.28 15.58 16.37
N GLU A 333 -4.81 15.30 17.59
CA GLU A 333 -3.38 15.38 17.94
C GLU A 333 -2.60 14.11 17.57
N PHE A 334 -3.30 12.99 17.38
CA PHE A 334 -2.67 11.75 16.90
C PHE A 334 -2.41 11.82 15.40
N GLN A 335 -1.15 11.66 15.01
CA GLN A 335 -0.74 11.56 13.61
C GLN A 335 0.35 10.52 13.43
N VAL A 336 0.38 9.90 12.25
CA VAL A 336 1.46 9.03 11.78
C VAL A 336 2.11 9.69 10.57
N ALA A 337 3.37 9.33 10.27
CA ALA A 337 4.11 9.95 9.17
C ALA A 337 3.36 9.92 7.82
N CYS A 338 2.67 8.81 7.51
CA CYS A 338 1.91 8.69 6.26
C CYS A 338 0.63 9.56 6.23
N SER A 339 -0.05 9.79 7.35
CA SER A 339 -1.23 10.64 7.41
C SER A 339 -0.83 12.12 7.41
N ALA A 340 0.20 12.49 8.16
CA ALA A 340 0.70 13.86 8.22
C ALA A 340 1.25 14.37 6.87
N ALA A 341 1.84 13.49 6.06
CA ALA A 341 2.34 13.82 4.73
C ALA A 341 1.27 13.77 3.61
N CYS A 342 0.04 13.34 3.92
CA CYS A 342 -1.01 13.17 2.92
C CYS A 342 -1.66 14.53 2.59
N SER A 343 -1.24 15.14 1.48
CA SER A 343 -1.73 16.46 1.06
C SER A 343 -3.22 16.49 0.71
N SER A 344 -3.78 15.39 0.21
CA SER A 344 -5.20 15.33 -0.18
C SER A 344 -6.14 15.01 0.99
N GLY A 345 -5.62 14.69 2.18
CA GLY A 345 -6.44 14.25 3.31
C GLY A 345 -7.00 12.84 3.17
N ALA A 346 -6.48 12.03 2.23
CA ALA A 346 -6.96 10.66 2.00
C ALA A 346 -6.68 9.71 3.16
N MET A 347 -5.65 9.97 3.98
CA MET A 347 -5.28 9.13 5.13
C MET A 347 -5.52 9.88 6.44
N ILE A 348 -6.41 9.37 7.29
CA ILE A 348 -6.74 9.98 8.57
C ILE A 348 -6.51 8.93 9.67
N PHE A 349 -5.62 9.26 10.60
CA PHE A 349 -5.26 8.39 11.73
C PHE A 349 -5.75 9.00 13.03
N GLY A 350 -6.16 8.17 13.98
CA GLY A 350 -6.68 8.67 15.25
C GLY A 350 -7.18 7.57 16.17
N ASP A 351 -7.67 8.01 17.32
CA ASP A 351 -8.33 7.16 18.30
C ASP A 351 -9.83 7.02 17.96
N VAL A 352 -10.36 5.80 18.02
CA VAL A 352 -11.77 5.48 17.77
C VAL A 352 -12.60 5.44 19.07
N ASN A 353 -11.93 5.30 20.21
CA ASN A 353 -12.61 5.36 21.50
C ASN A 353 -12.98 6.79 21.88
N ASP A 354 -12.25 7.79 21.37
CA ASP A 354 -12.69 9.19 21.37
C ASP A 354 -13.76 9.40 20.28
N LYS A 355 -15.01 9.63 20.69
CA LYS A 355 -16.15 9.79 19.77
C LYS A 355 -16.17 11.14 19.04
N GLU A 356 -15.37 12.12 19.48
CA GLU A 356 -15.27 13.42 18.80
C GLU A 356 -14.24 13.42 17.66
N SER A 357 -13.30 12.47 17.68
CA SER A 357 -12.26 12.23 16.69
C SER A 357 -12.83 12.07 15.28
N GLN A 358 -12.10 12.58 14.28
CA GLN A 358 -12.46 12.43 12.88
C GLN A 358 -12.54 10.96 12.44
N VAL A 359 -11.65 10.10 12.96
CA VAL A 359 -11.63 8.67 12.60
C VAL A 359 -12.84 7.93 13.14
N ALA A 360 -13.31 8.29 14.35
CA ALA A 360 -14.52 7.69 14.92
C ALA A 360 -15.76 8.01 14.06
N LYS A 361 -15.87 9.24 13.56
CA LYS A 361 -16.96 9.64 12.64
C LYS A 361 -16.89 8.88 11.30
N LEU A 362 -15.68 8.71 10.76
CA LEU A 362 -15.48 7.97 9.51
C LEU A 362 -15.67 6.46 9.65
N ALA A 363 -15.53 5.92 10.87
CA ALA A 363 -15.79 4.49 11.12
C ALA A 363 -17.29 4.15 11.09
N GLU A 364 -18.16 5.14 11.32
CA GLU A 364 -19.63 5.01 11.26
C GLU A 364 -20.21 5.43 9.89
N ASP A 365 -19.36 5.72 8.90
CA ASP A 365 -19.78 6.09 7.54
C ASP A 365 -20.29 4.85 6.78
N ASP A 366 -21.38 5.00 6.01
CA ASP A 366 -21.95 3.93 5.17
C ASP A 366 -20.96 3.38 4.13
N ARG A 367 -19.93 4.16 3.77
CA ARG A 367 -18.88 3.78 2.82
C ARG A 367 -17.78 2.90 3.45
N MET A 368 -17.76 2.77 4.77
CA MET A 368 -16.74 2.03 5.50
C MET A 368 -16.73 0.56 5.08
N ASN A 369 -15.56 0.05 4.70
CA ASN A 369 -15.33 -1.37 4.44
C ASN A 369 -13.91 -1.79 4.81
N HIS A 370 -13.73 -3.08 5.09
CA HIS A 370 -12.42 -3.67 5.29
C HIS A 370 -12.01 -4.54 4.10
N LEU A 371 -10.70 -4.64 3.90
CA LEU A 371 -10.15 -5.56 2.90
C LEU A 371 -10.24 -7.01 3.37
N LEU A 372 -10.82 -7.85 2.52
CA LEU A 372 -10.89 -9.30 2.69
C LEU A 372 -11.62 -9.71 3.99
N GLU A 373 -12.79 -9.12 4.23
CA GLU A 373 -13.63 -9.40 5.42
C GLU A 373 -13.97 -10.89 5.57
N HIS A 374 -14.10 -11.62 4.46
CA HIS A 374 -14.38 -13.05 4.45
C HIS A 374 -13.28 -13.89 5.14
N ILE A 375 -12.05 -13.36 5.30
CA ILE A 375 -10.96 -14.05 6.01
C ILE A 375 -11.13 -13.93 7.53
N GLY A 376 -11.87 -12.93 8.02
CA GLY A 376 -12.12 -12.75 9.46
C GLY A 376 -10.93 -12.23 10.27
N THR A 377 -9.98 -11.52 9.65
CA THR A 377 -8.78 -11.01 10.38
C THR A 377 -9.05 -9.80 11.28
N LYS A 378 -10.23 -9.15 11.16
CA LYS A 378 -10.62 -7.94 11.91
C LYS A 378 -9.54 -6.83 11.88
N PRO A 379 -9.23 -6.25 10.70
CA PRO A 379 -8.20 -5.21 10.54
C PRO A 379 -8.61 -3.88 11.20
N ASN A 380 -7.62 -3.09 11.67
CA ASN A 380 -7.84 -1.75 12.25
C ASN A 380 -7.69 -0.62 11.21
N VAL A 381 -7.49 -0.99 9.95
CA VAL A 381 -7.47 -0.05 8.83
C VAL A 381 -8.71 -0.33 7.97
N PHE A 382 -9.43 0.72 7.64
CA PHE A 382 -10.63 0.64 6.82
C PHE A 382 -10.53 1.60 5.65
N TYR A 383 -11.16 1.18 4.55
CA TYR A 383 -11.21 1.91 3.30
C TYR A 383 -12.64 2.40 3.09
N HIS A 384 -12.78 3.46 2.29
CA HIS A 384 -14.09 3.92 1.84
C HIS A 384 -14.35 3.49 0.40
N VAL A 385 -15.58 3.08 0.12
CA VAL A 385 -16.03 2.74 -1.25
C VAL A 385 -15.72 3.91 -2.18
N LYS A 386 -15.15 3.60 -3.35
CA LYS A 386 -14.87 4.62 -4.37
C LYS A 386 -16.18 5.00 -5.08
N VAL A 387 -16.50 6.28 -5.08
CA VAL A 387 -17.72 6.81 -5.74
C VAL A 387 -17.28 7.58 -6.96
N ARG A 388 -17.61 7.08 -8.15
CA ARG A 388 -17.33 7.76 -9.42
C ARG A 388 -18.56 8.49 -9.92
N ASN A 389 -18.35 9.66 -10.51
CA ASN A 389 -19.38 10.39 -11.23
C ASN A 389 -19.17 10.13 -12.72
N THR A 390 -19.85 9.13 -13.25
CA THR A 390 -19.83 8.72 -14.67
C THR A 390 -21.14 9.05 -15.33
#